data_AF-A0A3D0ESC9-F1
#
_entry.id   AF-A0A3D0ESC9-F1
#
_cell.length_a   1.000
_cell.length_b   1.000
_cell.length_c   1.000
_cell.angle_alpha   90.00
_cell.angle_beta   90.00
_cell.angle_gamma   90.00
#
_symmetry.space_group_name_H-M   'P 1'
#
loop_
_entity.id
_entity.type
_entity.pdbx_description
1 polymer ?
#
loop_
_entity_poly.entity_id
_entity_poly.type
_entity_poly.pdbx_seq_one_letter_code
_entity_poly.pdbx_strand_id
1 'polypeptide(L)'
;MSEDKSRVNELQGALRQKMADNKAIADSFKIEDGTVVVNQDQKSAFDRNMSDIKEIKSLIEGLESFEKVASWGSEQAGESVAAQAAAAAAGQPAFGYSQKELRSIGEQFLDSAEFKALNGGRNGANMPSPFEVKASFTSGYNVKD
;
A
#
# COMPACT_ATOMS: atom_id res chain seq x y z
N MET A 1 -11.67 -12.86 -0.01
CA MET A 1 -10.35 -13.42 -0.38
C MET A 1 -10.43 -14.78 -1.07
N SER A 2 -10.93 -15.86 -0.44
CA SER A 2 -11.02 -17.19 -1.11
C SER A 2 -12.06 -17.21 -2.23
N GLU A 3 -13.23 -16.62 -1.99
CA GLU A 3 -14.33 -16.54 -2.96
C GLU A 3 -13.98 -15.65 -4.17
N ASP A 4 -13.29 -14.53 -3.94
CA ASP A 4 -12.83 -13.63 -5.01
C ASP A 4 -11.84 -14.33 -5.94
N LYS A 5 -10.90 -15.11 -5.38
CA LYS A 5 -9.95 -15.91 -6.17
C LYS A 5 -10.64 -16.99 -6.99
N SER A 6 -11.63 -17.67 -6.42
CA SER A 6 -12.45 -18.63 -7.15
C SER A 6 -13.16 -17.98 -8.33
N ARG A 7 -13.75 -16.79 -8.11
CA ARG A 7 -14.49 -16.05 -9.13
C ARG A 7 -13.58 -15.46 -10.21
N VAL A 8 -12.39 -14.97 -9.85
CA VAL A 8 -11.38 -14.52 -10.82
C VAL A 8 -10.93 -15.68 -11.70
N ASN A 9 -10.68 -16.86 -11.13
CA ASN A 9 -10.29 -18.05 -11.90
C ASN A 9 -11.39 -18.50 -12.88
N GLU A 10 -12.65 -18.46 -12.44
CA GLU A 10 -13.80 -18.75 -13.30
C GLU A 10 -13.92 -17.74 -14.45
N LEU A 11 -13.82 -16.44 -14.16
CA LEU A 11 -13.86 -15.37 -15.16
C LEU A 11 -12.68 -15.47 -16.15
N GLN A 12 -11.48 -15.82 -15.68
CA GLN A 12 -10.34 -16.07 -16.56
C GLN A 12 -10.57 -17.27 -17.48
N GLY A 13 -11.22 -18.32 -16.98
CA GLY A 13 -11.65 -19.46 -17.80
C GLY A 13 -12.65 -19.03 -18.88
N ALA A 14 -13.69 -18.30 -18.49
CA ALA A 14 -14.71 -17.77 -19.40
C ALA A 14 -14.09 -16.82 -20.45
N LEU A 15 -13.13 -15.98 -20.07
CA LEU A 15 -12.39 -15.08 -20.96
C LEU A 15 -11.65 -15.87 -22.04
N ARG A 16 -10.92 -16.92 -21.66
CA ARG A 16 -10.18 -17.78 -22.60
C ARG A 16 -11.14 -18.47 -23.57
N GLN A 17 -12.26 -18.99 -23.08
CA GLN A 17 -13.28 -19.61 -23.91
C GLN A 17 -13.86 -18.62 -24.93
N LYS A 18 -14.28 -17.42 -24.48
CA LYS A 18 -14.83 -16.39 -25.34
C LYS A 18 -13.82 -15.88 -26.37
N MET A 19 -12.55 -15.76 -26.01
CA MET A 19 -11.48 -15.43 -26.97
C MET A 19 -11.30 -16.52 -28.03
N ALA A 20 -11.36 -17.80 -27.64
CA ALA A 20 -11.30 -18.92 -28.58
C ALA A 20 -12.51 -18.94 -29.52
N ASP A 21 -13.72 -18.74 -29.00
CA ASP A 21 -14.94 -18.65 -29.80
C ASP A 21 -14.89 -17.47 -30.77
N ASN A 22 -14.41 -16.31 -30.32
CA ASN A 22 -14.25 -15.13 -31.15
C ASN A 22 -13.20 -15.32 -32.25
N LYS A 23 -12.11 -16.04 -31.93
CA LYS A 23 -11.09 -16.43 -32.91
C LYS A 23 -11.66 -17.39 -33.95
N ALA A 24 -12.43 -18.40 -33.55
CA ALA A 24 -13.07 -19.33 -34.47
C ALA A 24 -14.04 -18.61 -35.44
N ILE A 25 -14.77 -17.61 -34.94
CA ILE A 25 -15.60 -16.75 -35.79
C ILE A 25 -14.74 -15.95 -36.76
N ALA A 26 -13.67 -15.30 -36.28
CA ALA A 26 -12.77 -14.53 -37.14
C ALA A 26 -12.10 -15.37 -38.23
N ASP A 27 -11.68 -16.59 -37.89
CA ASP A 27 -11.08 -17.54 -38.83
C ASP A 27 -12.09 -18.05 -39.88
N SER A 28 -13.40 -17.92 -39.61
CA SER A 28 -14.48 -18.26 -40.56
C SER A 28 -14.81 -17.15 -41.56
N PHE A 29 -14.18 -15.98 -41.43
CA PHE A 29 -14.41 -14.86 -42.33
C PHE A 29 -13.76 -15.10 -43.69
N LYS A 30 -14.50 -14.82 -44.77
CA LYS A 30 -13.95 -14.88 -46.12
C LYS A 30 -13.25 -13.57 -46.42
N ILE A 31 -12.08 -13.65 -47.03
CA ILE A 31 -11.35 -12.47 -47.51
C ILE A 31 -11.42 -12.50 -49.03
N GLU A 32 -12.14 -11.55 -49.61
CA GLU A 32 -12.24 -11.34 -51.06
C GLU A 32 -11.63 -9.97 -51.36
N ASP A 33 -10.63 -9.92 -52.22
CA ASP A 33 -9.93 -8.69 -52.64
C ASP A 33 -9.43 -7.80 -51.49
N GLY A 34 -8.97 -8.42 -50.40
CA GLY A 34 -8.47 -7.71 -49.21
C GLY A 34 -9.57 -7.14 -48.31
N THR A 35 -10.84 -7.34 -48.65
CA THR A 35 -12.00 -6.96 -47.84
C THR A 35 -12.53 -8.19 -47.12
N VAL A 36 -12.75 -8.06 -45.81
CA VAL A 36 -13.35 -9.12 -45.00
C VAL A 36 -14.85 -9.15 -45.26
N VAL A 37 -15.32 -10.20 -45.93
CA VAL A 37 -16.74 -10.45 -46.21
C VAL A 37 -17.27 -11.41 -45.14
N VAL A 38 -18.25 -10.92 -44.39
CA VAL A 38 -18.89 -11.66 -43.31
C VAL A 38 -20.40 -11.63 -43.46
N ASN A 39 -21.05 -12.71 -43.05
CA ASN A 39 -22.50 -12.71 -42.92
C ASN A 39 -22.92 -11.89 -41.69
N GLN A 40 -24.16 -11.37 -41.70
CA GLN A 40 -24.68 -10.55 -40.61
C GLN A 40 -24.67 -11.27 -39.26
N ASP A 41 -24.93 -12.58 -39.25
CA ASP A 41 -24.89 -13.40 -38.03
C ASP A 41 -23.48 -13.55 -37.47
N GLN A 42 -22.48 -13.72 -38.35
CA GLN A 42 -21.07 -13.82 -37.96
C GLN A 42 -20.57 -12.49 -37.38
N LYS A 43 -20.92 -11.36 -38.01
CA LYS A 43 -20.62 -10.02 -37.48
C LYS A 43 -21.25 -9.81 -36.11
N SER A 44 -22.54 -10.14 -35.98
CA SER A 44 -23.28 -9.96 -34.73
C SER A 44 -22.72 -10.83 -33.60
N ALA A 45 -22.32 -12.07 -33.90
CA ALA A 45 -21.68 -12.96 -32.94
C ALA A 45 -20.30 -12.47 -32.51
N PHE A 46 -19.50 -11.97 -33.46
CA PHE A 46 -18.19 -11.38 -33.19
C PHE A 46 -18.30 -10.12 -32.30
N ASP A 47 -19.21 -9.21 -32.64
CA ASP A 47 -19.42 -7.97 -31.87
C ASP A 47 -19.89 -8.27 -30.44
N ARG A 48 -20.81 -9.24 -30.26
CA ARG A 48 -21.25 -9.70 -28.94
C ARG A 48 -20.11 -10.33 -28.14
N ASN A 49 -19.36 -11.26 -28.73
CA ASN A 49 -18.23 -11.88 -28.05
C ASN A 49 -17.15 -10.85 -27.67
N MET A 50 -16.91 -9.84 -28.50
CA MET A 50 -15.99 -8.76 -28.18
C MET A 50 -16.49 -7.89 -27.01
N SER A 51 -17.79 -7.64 -26.94
CA SER A 51 -18.40 -6.95 -25.78
C SER A 51 -18.24 -7.78 -24.51
N ASP A 52 -18.58 -9.06 -24.55
CA ASP A 52 -18.46 -9.99 -23.42
C ASP A 52 -17.00 -10.08 -22.93
N ILE A 53 -16.04 -10.16 -23.84
CA ILE A 53 -14.59 -10.18 -23.53
C ILE A 53 -14.18 -8.92 -22.78
N LYS A 54 -14.63 -7.74 -23.23
CA LYS A 54 -14.32 -6.46 -22.57
C LYS A 54 -14.94 -6.37 -21.18
N GLU A 55 -16.17 -6.83 -21.03
CA GLU A 55 -16.86 -6.87 -19.74
C GLU A 55 -16.16 -7.81 -18.76
N ILE A 56 -15.88 -9.05 -19.17
CA ILE A 56 -15.16 -10.04 -18.35
C ILE A 56 -13.78 -9.51 -17.93
N LYS A 57 -13.04 -8.87 -18.84
CA LYS A 57 -11.75 -8.23 -18.53
C LYS A 57 -11.91 -7.14 -17.47
N SER A 58 -12.89 -6.25 -17.63
CA SER A 58 -13.15 -5.18 -16.67
C SER A 58 -13.53 -5.72 -15.29
N LEU A 59 -14.28 -6.81 -15.22
CA LEU A 59 -14.67 -7.45 -13.96
C LEU A 59 -13.46 -8.07 -13.25
N ILE A 60 -12.57 -8.73 -13.99
CA ILE A 60 -11.32 -9.29 -13.45
C ILE A 60 -10.44 -8.16 -12.89
N GLU A 61 -10.22 -7.09 -13.67
CA GLU A 61 -9.42 -5.94 -13.23
C GLU A 61 -10.01 -5.27 -11.98
N GLY A 62 -11.34 -5.13 -11.92
CA GLY A 62 -12.04 -4.60 -10.75
C GLY A 62 -11.77 -5.44 -9.49
N LEU A 63 -11.91 -6.77 -9.58
CA LEU A 63 -11.68 -7.68 -8.47
C LEU A 63 -10.21 -7.71 -8.02
N GLU A 64 -9.27 -7.75 -8.96
CA GLU A 64 -7.82 -7.72 -8.66
C GLU A 64 -7.41 -6.37 -8.04
N SER A 65 -7.98 -5.26 -8.50
CA SER A 65 -7.74 -3.93 -7.91
C SER A 65 -8.24 -3.83 -6.47
N PHE A 66 -9.40 -4.43 -6.18
CA PHE A 66 -9.94 -4.48 -4.83
C PHE A 66 -9.09 -5.34 -3.90
N GLU A 67 -8.61 -6.50 -4.37
CA GLU A 67 -7.66 -7.33 -3.61
C GLU A 67 -6.38 -6.55 -3.28
N LYS A 68 -5.83 -5.81 -4.25
CA LYS A 68 -4.64 -4.97 -4.06
C LYS A 68 -4.87 -3.84 -3.05
N VAL A 69 -6.03 -3.19 -3.08
CA VAL A 69 -6.37 -2.15 -2.10
C VAL A 69 -6.59 -2.75 -0.71
N ALA A 70 -7.28 -3.89 -0.63
CA ALA A 70 -7.50 -4.60 0.63
C ALA A 70 -6.18 -5.08 1.25
N SER A 71 -5.24 -5.59 0.44
CA SER A 71 -3.92 -6.00 0.94
C SER A 71 -3.15 -4.80 1.48
N TRP A 72 -3.16 -3.67 0.77
CA TRP A 72 -2.50 -2.44 1.21
C TRP A 72 -3.10 -1.87 2.50
N GLY A 73 -4.43 -1.91 2.64
CA GLY A 73 -5.12 -1.52 3.88
C GLY A 73 -4.84 -2.48 5.04
N SER A 74 -4.63 -3.77 4.76
CA SER A 74 -4.30 -4.76 5.79
C SER A 74 -2.85 -4.70 6.27
N GLU A 75 -1.91 -4.24 5.42
CA GLU A 75 -0.51 -4.01 5.80
C GLU A 75 -0.35 -2.84 6.80
N GLN A 76 -1.29 -1.89 6.83
CA GLN A 76 -1.32 -0.80 7.82
C GLN A 76 -1.81 -1.21 9.22
N ALA A 77 -2.32 -2.44 9.40
CA ALA A 77 -2.66 -2.97 10.71
C ALA A 77 -1.47 -3.61 11.46
N GLY A 78 -0.26 -3.58 10.87
CA GLY A 78 0.97 -3.88 11.59
C GLY A 78 1.29 -2.74 12.55
N GLU A 79 1.59 -3.09 13.80
CA GLU A 79 2.01 -2.19 14.88
C GLU A 79 2.77 -0.97 14.33
N SER A 80 2.19 0.22 14.49
CA SER A 80 2.88 1.46 14.15
C SER A 80 4.29 1.44 14.76
N VAL A 81 5.29 1.94 14.04
CA VAL A 81 6.67 2.05 14.56
C VAL A 81 6.74 2.74 15.93
N ALA A 82 5.76 3.60 16.23
CA ALA A 82 5.55 4.20 17.55
C ALA A 82 5.11 3.18 18.63
N ALA A 83 4.18 2.29 18.31
CA ALA A 83 3.74 1.20 19.20
C ALA A 83 4.89 0.21 19.46
N GLN A 84 5.66 -0.12 18.43
CA GLN A 84 6.80 -1.05 18.55
C GLN A 84 7.96 -0.43 19.37
N ALA A 85 8.22 0.86 19.20
CA ALA A 85 9.19 1.59 20.03
C ALA A 85 8.73 1.72 21.51
N ALA A 86 7.45 1.95 21.75
CA ALA A 86 6.89 2.00 23.11
C ALA A 86 6.93 0.62 23.81
N ALA A 87 6.65 -0.46 23.10
CA ALA A 87 6.74 -1.82 23.62
C ALA A 87 8.20 -2.24 23.92
N ALA A 88 9.15 -1.85 23.05
CA ALA A 88 10.57 -2.08 23.29
C ALA A 88 11.09 -1.32 24.53
N ALA A 89 10.58 -0.12 24.79
CA ALA A 89 10.92 0.66 25.98
C ALA A 89 10.34 0.06 27.29
N ALA A 90 9.22 -0.66 27.21
CA ALA A 90 8.57 -1.28 28.36
C ALA A 90 9.13 -2.68 28.74
N GLY A 91 9.89 -3.32 27.84
CA GLY A 91 10.24 -4.73 27.92
C GLY A 91 11.62 -5.10 28.51
N GLN A 92 12.48 -4.15 28.89
CA GLN A 92 13.79 -4.46 29.48
C GLN A 92 14.06 -3.74 30.81
N PRO A 93 14.06 -4.46 31.94
CA PRO A 93 14.84 -4.09 33.10
C PRO A 93 16.13 -4.91 33.09
N ALA A 94 17.12 -4.47 32.32
CA ALA A 94 18.48 -5.01 32.42
C ALA A 94 19.45 -3.85 32.15
N PHE A 95 20.45 -3.70 33.00
CA PHE A 95 21.43 -2.61 33.04
C PHE A 95 20.92 -1.35 33.76
N GLY A 96 21.54 -1.07 34.91
CA GLY A 96 21.18 -0.04 35.88
C GLY A 96 21.46 1.39 35.41
N TYR A 97 20.92 1.75 34.25
CA TYR A 97 20.81 3.13 33.80
C TYR A 97 19.66 3.79 34.54
N SER A 98 19.90 4.99 35.07
CA SER A 98 18.88 5.73 35.80
C SER A 98 17.74 6.03 34.82
N GLN A 99 16.47 6.00 35.23
CA GLN A 99 15.29 6.22 34.37
C GLN A 99 15.34 7.49 33.48
N LYS A 100 16.28 8.41 33.74
CA LYS A 100 16.60 9.55 32.86
C LYS A 100 17.20 9.15 31.50
N GLU A 101 17.90 8.02 31.41
CA GLU A 101 18.70 7.63 30.23
C GLU A 101 17.91 6.81 29.21
N LEU A 102 16.71 6.33 29.57
CA LEU A 102 15.82 5.61 28.65
C LEU A 102 14.85 6.51 27.87
N ARG A 103 14.88 7.83 28.11
CA ARG A 103 13.98 8.77 27.43
C ARG A 103 14.47 9.04 26.02
N SER A 104 13.55 8.95 25.05
CA SER A 104 13.84 9.35 23.67
C SER A 104 14.23 10.83 23.61
N ILE A 105 15.01 11.23 22.59
CA ILE A 105 15.38 12.63 22.36
C ILE A 105 14.13 13.52 22.25
N GLY A 106 13.06 13.01 21.62
CA GLY A 106 11.79 13.73 21.51
C GLY A 106 11.11 13.97 22.86
N GLU A 107 11.14 12.99 23.77
CA GLU A 107 10.60 13.16 25.12
C GLU A 107 11.46 14.11 25.95
N GLN A 108 12.79 14.05 25.81
CA GLN A 108 13.70 15.01 26.43
C GLN A 108 13.47 16.45 25.93
N PHE A 109 13.16 16.61 24.63
CA PHE A 109 12.79 17.88 24.04
C PHE A 109 11.46 18.42 24.63
N LEU A 110 10.41 17.60 24.70
CA LEU A 110 9.13 17.99 25.28
C LEU A 110 9.26 18.37 26.76
N ASP A 111 10.19 17.74 27.48
CA ASP A 111 10.46 18.03 28.88
C ASP A 111 11.40 19.21 29.14
N SER A 112 12.03 19.75 28.09
CA SER A 112 13.02 20.82 28.17
C SER A 112 12.43 22.14 28.69
N ALA A 113 13.27 22.96 29.33
CA ALA A 113 12.85 24.28 29.82
C ALA A 113 12.56 25.23 28.66
N GLU A 114 13.30 25.06 27.55
CA GLU A 114 13.20 25.82 26.32
C GLU A 114 11.85 25.60 25.63
N PHE A 115 11.41 24.33 25.52
CA PHE A 115 10.09 24.01 24.98
C PHE A 115 8.96 24.41 25.93
N LYS A 116 9.11 24.18 27.25
CA LYS A 116 8.11 24.59 28.25
C LYS A 116 7.94 26.09 28.33
N ALA A 117 9.00 26.87 28.08
CA ALA A 117 8.95 28.32 28.01
C ALA A 117 8.04 28.84 26.90
N LEU A 118 7.78 28.05 25.83
CA LEU A 118 6.82 28.43 24.78
C LEU A 118 5.37 28.43 25.26
N ASN A 119 5.05 27.68 26.32
CA ASN A 119 3.69 27.52 26.86
C ASN A 119 2.64 27.23 25.77
N GLY A 120 2.91 26.24 24.91
CA GLY A 120 2.04 25.90 23.79
C GLY A 120 1.97 26.96 22.69
N GLY A 121 3.01 27.79 22.55
CA GLY A 121 3.11 28.88 21.57
C GLY A 121 2.56 30.22 22.06
N ARG A 122 2.04 30.31 23.29
CA ARG A 122 1.54 31.57 23.88
C ARG A 122 2.64 32.60 24.10
N ASN A 123 3.87 32.15 24.36
CA ASN A 123 5.02 33.02 24.61
C ASN A 123 5.86 33.28 23.35
N GLY A 124 5.33 32.96 22.17
CA GLY A 124 5.99 33.13 20.87
C GLY A 124 6.15 31.82 20.10
N ALA A 125 6.46 31.94 18.81
CA ALA A 125 6.68 30.80 17.91
C ALA A 125 8.10 30.21 18.01
N ASN A 126 9.06 31.00 18.51
CA ASN A 126 10.47 30.64 18.58
C ASN A 126 10.90 30.44 20.03
N MET A 127 11.74 29.43 20.29
CA MET A 127 12.33 29.22 21.60
C MET A 127 13.32 30.34 21.94
N PRO A 128 13.37 30.80 23.20
CA PRO A 128 14.28 31.85 23.61
C PRO A 128 15.75 31.42 23.56
N SER A 129 16.00 30.11 23.63
CA SER A 129 17.31 29.49 23.43
C SER A 129 17.17 28.16 22.69
N PRO A 130 18.20 27.72 21.95
CA PRO A 130 18.21 26.40 21.32
C PRO A 130 18.09 25.27 22.35
N PHE A 131 17.45 24.17 21.96
CA PHE A 131 17.46 22.95 22.75
C PHE A 131 18.83 22.26 22.65
N GLU A 132 19.45 21.98 23.80
CA GLU A 132 20.70 21.26 23.90
C GLU A 132 20.48 19.95 24.66
N VAL A 133 20.90 18.84 24.05
CA VAL A 133 20.87 17.54 24.72
C VAL A 133 22.03 17.49 25.70
N LYS A 134 21.72 17.46 27.01
CA LYS A 134 22.71 17.35 28.10
C LYS A 134 23.15 15.91 28.34
N ALA A 135 23.33 15.16 27.27
CA ALA A 135 23.82 13.78 27.28
C ALA A 135 24.83 13.64 26.14
N SER A 136 25.94 12.95 26.41
CA SER A 136 26.88 12.58 25.36
C SER A 136 26.47 11.22 24.81
N PHE A 137 26.13 11.17 23.52
CA PHE A 137 25.75 9.92 22.84
C PHE A 137 26.98 9.07 22.54
N THR A 138 28.15 9.70 22.49
CA THR A 138 29.44 9.06 22.30
C THR A 138 30.21 8.83 23.59
N SER A 139 29.63 9.02 24.78
CA SER A 139 30.40 8.95 26.04
C SER A 139 31.10 7.59 26.30
N GLY A 140 30.79 6.55 25.52
CA GLY A 140 31.49 5.24 25.51
C GLY A 140 32.27 4.91 24.22
N TYR A 141 32.31 5.80 23.24
CA TYR A 141 32.98 5.65 21.96
C TYR A 141 33.95 6.83 21.77
N ASN A 142 35.22 6.59 21.41
CA ASN A 142 36.23 7.65 21.20
C ASN A 142 35.94 8.49 19.94
N VAL A 143 34.78 9.14 19.88
CA VAL A 143 34.27 9.94 18.77
C VAL A 143 33.71 11.22 19.38
N LYS A 144 34.03 12.37 18.77
CA LYS A 144 33.44 13.64 19.18
C LYS A 144 31.96 13.66 18.78
N ASP A 145 31.09 14.03 19.71
CA ASP A 145 29.72 14.45 19.42
C ASP A 145 29.71 15.68 18.48
#